data_AF-A0A2M8GJ12-F1
#
_entry.id   AF-A0A2M8GJ12-F1
#
_cell.length_a   1.000
_cell.length_b   1.000
_cell.length_c   1.000
_cell.angle_alpha   90.00
_cell.angle_beta   90.00
_cell.angle_gamma   90.00
#
_symmetry.space_group_name_H-M   'P 1'
#
loop_
_entity.id
_entity.type
_entity.pdbx_description
1 polymer ?
#
loop_
_entity_poly.entity_id
_entity_poly.type
_entity_poly.pdbx_seq_one_letter_code
_entity_poly.pdbx_strand_id
1 'polypeptide(L)'
;MSDEYGEFSERTPKSKPSTTSHMTLERAIDLGECDEDFLSTFPEWQKLSNNIRFNYLLKAIKNRRQFLRLNYAETFNLLDFSQKPELAEVLNKINSRLIELQKEEENYRVKYSSKL
;
A
#
# COMPACT_ATOMS: atom_id res chain seq x y z
N MET A 1 67.72 -6.75 1.33
CA MET A 1 66.92 -7.87 1.86
C MET A 1 65.59 -7.24 2.24
N SER A 2 64.62 -7.23 1.32
CA SER A 2 63.58 -8.27 1.21
C SER A 2 62.35 -7.78 2.00
N ASP A 3 61.16 -7.53 1.45
CA ASP A 3 60.55 -8.00 0.22
C ASP A 3 59.51 -7.03 -0.33
N GLU A 4 59.47 -6.98 -1.66
CA GLU A 4 58.43 -6.42 -2.51
C GLU A 4 57.30 -7.45 -2.62
N TYR A 5 56.08 -7.10 -2.21
CA TYR A 5 54.89 -7.89 -2.52
C TYR A 5 53.79 -6.96 -3.04
N GLY A 6 53.62 -6.97 -4.36
CA GLY A 6 52.36 -6.60 -4.98
C GLY A 6 51.39 -7.77 -4.86
N GLU A 7 50.12 -7.47 -4.57
CA GLU A 7 49.04 -8.42 -4.79
C GLU A 7 47.82 -7.72 -5.41
N PHE A 8 47.34 -8.37 -6.45
CA PHE A 8 46.42 -7.93 -7.48
C PHE A 8 44.98 -8.02 -6.94
N SER A 9 44.32 -6.88 -6.69
CA SER A 9 42.87 -6.92 -6.47
C SER A 9 42.15 -6.82 -7.81
N GLU A 10 41.74 -7.98 -8.33
CA GLU A 10 40.72 -8.11 -9.36
C GLU A 10 39.46 -7.38 -8.92
N ARG A 11 39.20 -6.23 -9.54
CA ARG A 11 37.92 -5.53 -9.40
C ARG A 11 36.90 -6.31 -10.23
N THR A 12 36.17 -7.21 -9.58
CA THR A 12 34.91 -7.73 -10.11
C THR A 12 33.99 -6.55 -10.43
N PRO A 13 33.35 -6.49 -11.61
CA PRO A 13 32.40 -5.43 -11.90
C PRO A 13 31.21 -5.62 -10.97
N LYS A 14 31.10 -4.76 -9.94
CA LYS A 14 29.88 -4.62 -9.14
C LYS A 14 28.77 -4.17 -10.08
N SER A 15 28.02 -5.12 -10.62
CA SER A 15 26.70 -4.85 -11.18
C SER A 15 25.88 -4.20 -10.06
N LYS A 16 25.58 -2.91 -10.21
CA LYS A 16 24.63 -2.24 -9.33
C LYS A 16 23.30 -3.01 -9.44
N PRO A 17 22.70 -3.50 -8.33
CA PRO A 17 21.36 -4.04 -8.43
C PRO A 17 20.45 -2.88 -8.82
N SER A 18 19.99 -2.88 -10.07
CA SER A 18 18.93 -2.01 -10.55
C SER A 18 17.62 -2.50 -9.94
N THR A 19 17.40 -2.22 -8.67
CA THR A 19 16.07 -2.35 -8.04
C THR A 19 15.20 -1.19 -8.50
N THR A 20 14.77 -1.23 -9.76
CA THR A 20 13.50 -0.64 -10.15
C THR A 20 12.43 -1.50 -9.48
N SER A 21 12.01 -1.09 -8.28
CA SER A 21 10.86 -1.66 -7.59
C SER A 21 9.60 -1.39 -8.41
N HIS A 22 9.35 -2.19 -9.44
CA HIS A 22 8.08 -2.15 -10.16
C HIS A 22 6.98 -2.59 -9.19
N MET A 23 6.04 -1.68 -8.90
CA MET A 23 4.83 -1.98 -8.14
C MET A 23 4.08 -3.11 -8.85
N THR A 24 3.73 -4.18 -8.15
CA THR A 24 2.90 -5.26 -8.67
C THR A 24 1.44 -5.05 -8.24
N LEU A 25 0.49 -5.64 -8.98
CA LEU A 25 -0.93 -5.61 -8.62
C LEU A 25 -1.14 -6.12 -7.18
N GLU A 26 -0.56 -7.28 -6.85
CA GLU A 26 -0.67 -7.85 -5.51
C GLU A 26 -0.12 -6.92 -4.43
N ARG A 27 1.03 -6.28 -4.70
CA ARG A 27 1.61 -5.33 -3.77
C ARG A 27 0.74 -4.09 -3.59
N ALA A 28 0.11 -3.58 -4.65
CA ALA A 28 -0.82 -2.46 -4.57
C ALA A 28 -2.03 -2.82 -3.68
N ILE A 29 -2.62 -4.01 -3.87
CA ILE A 29 -3.71 -4.51 -3.02
C ILE A 29 -3.27 -4.66 -1.56
N ASP A 30 -2.06 -5.18 -1.31
CA ASP A 30 -1.53 -5.34 0.04
C ASP A 30 -1.29 -4.00 0.74
N LEU A 31 -0.95 -2.96 -0.01
CA LEU A 31 -0.83 -1.59 0.47
C LEU A 31 -2.20 -0.88 0.64
N GLY A 32 -3.29 -1.55 0.26
CA GLY A 32 -4.65 -1.06 0.42
C GLY A 32 -5.13 -0.15 -0.70
N GLU A 33 -4.55 -0.28 -1.90
CA GLU A 33 -5.04 0.41 -3.10
C GLU A 33 -6.32 -0.25 -3.60
N CYS A 34 -7.42 0.50 -3.59
CA CYS A 34 -8.76 0.04 -3.92
C CYS A 34 -9.45 0.88 -4.99
N ASP A 35 -8.75 1.81 -5.64
CA ASP A 35 -9.24 2.52 -6.81
C ASP A 35 -9.20 1.61 -8.05
N GLU A 36 -10.37 1.28 -8.58
CA GLU A 36 -10.50 0.40 -9.74
C GLU A 36 -9.88 1.00 -11.02
N ASP A 37 -9.87 2.33 -11.15
CA ASP A 37 -9.27 2.99 -12.32
C ASP A 37 -7.75 2.86 -12.28
N PHE A 38 -7.15 3.03 -11.09
CA PHE A 38 -5.73 2.76 -10.87
C PHE A 38 -5.40 1.28 -11.06
N LEU A 39 -6.18 0.37 -10.45
CA LEU A 39 -5.94 -1.07 -10.56
C LEU A 39 -6.07 -1.56 -12.02
N SER A 40 -6.88 -0.87 -12.83
CA SER A 40 -7.02 -1.16 -14.26
C SER A 40 -5.78 -0.88 -15.09
N THR A 41 -4.80 -0.14 -14.56
CA THR A 41 -3.50 0.07 -15.21
C THR A 41 -2.60 -1.17 -15.19
N PHE A 42 -2.85 -2.12 -14.28
CA PHE A 42 -2.12 -3.39 -14.23
C PHE A 42 -2.65 -4.35 -15.33
N PRO A 43 -1.78 -4.88 -16.21
CA PRO A 43 -2.21 -5.85 -17.22
C PRO A 43 -2.87 -7.11 -16.64
N GLU A 44 -2.47 -7.50 -15.43
CA GLU A 44 -3.05 -8.64 -14.71
C GLU A 44 -4.52 -8.39 -14.39
N TRP A 45 -4.90 -7.17 -14.00
CA TRP A 45 -6.25 -6.80 -13.62
C TRP A 45 -7.26 -7.13 -14.73
N GLN A 46 -6.90 -6.81 -15.97
CA GLN A 46 -7.75 -7.01 -17.13
C GLN A 46 -8.03 -8.50 -17.43
N LYS A 47 -7.18 -9.40 -16.94
CA LYS A 47 -7.34 -10.86 -17.14
C LYS A 47 -8.19 -11.52 -16.05
N LEU A 48 -8.45 -10.83 -14.94
CA LEU A 48 -9.22 -11.36 -13.83
C LEU A 48 -10.73 -11.37 -14.14
N SER A 49 -11.43 -12.39 -13.65
CA SER A 49 -12.89 -12.41 -13.63
C SER A 49 -13.44 -11.36 -12.66
N ASN A 50 -14.69 -10.94 -12.86
CA ASN A 50 -15.36 -9.96 -11.98
C ASN A 50 -15.32 -10.38 -10.51
N ASN A 51 -15.53 -11.67 -10.22
CA ASN A 51 -15.49 -12.20 -8.85
C ASN A 51 -14.10 -12.07 -8.21
N ILE A 52 -13.03 -12.32 -8.99
CA ILE A 52 -11.67 -12.17 -8.48
C ILE A 52 -11.31 -10.69 -8.28
N ARG A 53 -11.67 -9.81 -9.23
CA ARG A 53 -11.50 -8.36 -9.09
C ARG A 53 -12.20 -7.84 -7.83
N PHE A 54 -13.45 -8.27 -7.61
CA PHE A 54 -14.21 -7.90 -6.43
C PHE A 54 -13.54 -8.36 -5.14
N ASN A 55 -13.06 -9.61 -5.08
CA ASN A 55 -12.32 -10.11 -3.92
C ASN A 55 -11.04 -9.31 -3.65
N TYR A 56 -10.32 -8.89 -4.70
CA TYR A 56 -9.15 -8.02 -4.53
C TYR A 56 -9.53 -6.64 -4.01
N LEU A 57 -10.61 -6.01 -4.51
CA LEU A 57 -11.11 -4.73 -3.97
C LEU A 57 -11.46 -4.85 -2.49
N LEU A 58 -12.18 -5.90 -2.09
CA LEU A 58 -12.51 -6.14 -0.69
C LEU A 58 -11.27 -6.38 0.18
N LYS A 59 -10.26 -7.09 -0.34
CA LYS A 59 -8.97 -7.29 0.33
C LYS A 59 -8.26 -5.95 0.52
N ALA A 60 -8.16 -5.13 -0.52
CA ALA A 60 -7.54 -3.82 -0.46
C ALA A 60 -8.24 -2.89 0.56
N ILE A 61 -9.58 -2.82 0.52
CA ILE A 61 -10.37 -2.07 1.49
C ILE A 61 -10.08 -2.52 2.92
N LYS A 62 -10.04 -3.83 3.17
CA LYS A 62 -9.72 -4.38 4.49
C LYS A 62 -8.33 -3.95 4.94
N ASN A 63 -7.34 -4.02 4.05
CA ASN A 63 -5.96 -3.60 4.34
C ASN A 63 -5.88 -2.10 4.63
N ARG A 64 -6.49 -1.26 3.79
CA ARG A 64 -6.53 0.19 3.97
C ARG A 64 -7.19 0.59 5.28
N ARG A 65 -8.31 -0.07 5.64
CA ARG A 65 -9.02 0.12 6.91
C ARG A 65 -8.13 -0.22 8.09
N GLN A 66 -7.36 -1.31 8.00
CA GLN A 66 -6.43 -1.70 9.06
C GLN A 66 -5.34 -0.65 9.23
N PHE A 67 -4.73 -0.16 8.15
CA PHE A 67 -3.72 0.90 8.23
C PHE A 67 -4.27 2.19 8.82
N LEU A 68 -5.47 2.62 8.43
CA LEU A 68 -6.10 3.82 8.99
C LEU A 68 -6.37 3.67 10.49
N ARG A 69 -6.84 2.50 10.94
CA ARG A 69 -7.06 2.22 12.37
C ARG A 69 -5.77 2.21 13.18
N LEU A 70 -4.71 1.63 12.64
CA LEU A 70 -3.39 1.66 13.26
C LEU A 70 -2.88 3.11 13.36
N ASN A 71 -2.91 3.86 12.27
CA ASN A 71 -2.51 5.27 12.27
C ASN A 71 -3.34 6.11 13.26
N TYR A 72 -4.63 5.84 13.37
CA TYR A 72 -5.49 6.50 14.37
C TYR A 72 -4.98 6.20 15.79
N ALA A 73 -4.79 4.92 16.12
CA ALA A 73 -4.33 4.49 17.43
C ALA A 73 -2.94 5.03 17.76
N GLU A 74 -2.00 5.00 16.81
CA GLU A 74 -0.66 5.56 16.95
C GLU A 74 -0.72 7.06 17.21
N THR A 75 -1.50 7.80 16.42
CA THR A 75 -1.65 9.26 16.55
C THR A 75 -2.27 9.64 17.89
N PHE A 76 -3.33 8.93 18.30
CA PHE A 76 -4.03 9.21 19.55
C PHE A 76 -3.19 8.90 20.79
N ASN A 77 -2.29 7.92 20.71
CA ASN A 77 -1.43 7.50 21.82
C ASN A 77 -0.10 8.28 21.89
N LEU A 78 0.09 9.33 21.10
CA LEU A 78 1.25 10.20 21.23
C LEU A 78 1.23 10.94 22.58
N LEU A 79 2.41 11.08 23.19
CA LEU A 79 2.56 11.79 24.47
C LEU A 79 2.04 13.22 24.35
N ASP A 80 1.34 13.71 25.37
CA ASP A 80 0.73 15.04 25.41
C ASP A 80 -0.12 15.36 24.16
N PHE A 81 -0.88 14.37 23.66
CA PHE A 81 -1.79 14.54 22.52
C PHE A 81 -2.72 15.75 22.70
N SER A 82 -3.23 15.97 23.92
CA SER A 82 -4.12 17.09 24.24
C SER A 82 -3.48 18.48 24.04
N GLN A 83 -2.15 18.56 23.98
CA GLN A 83 -1.40 19.79 23.76
C GLN A 83 -1.04 20.01 22.28
N LYS A 84 -1.44 19.10 21.37
CA LYS A 84 -1.08 19.10 19.95
C LYS A 84 -2.33 19.14 19.06
N PRO A 85 -2.99 20.31 18.92
CA PRO A 85 -4.25 20.45 18.16
C PRO A 85 -4.11 20.02 16.69
N GLU A 86 -2.92 20.11 16.10
CA GLU A 86 -2.62 19.62 14.76
C GLU A 86 -2.87 18.11 14.62
N LEU A 87 -2.69 17.32 15.69
CA LEU A 87 -2.97 15.89 15.69
C LEU A 87 -4.47 15.60 15.71
N ALA A 88 -5.30 16.49 16.29
CA ALA A 88 -6.74 16.37 16.22
C ALA A 88 -7.25 16.52 14.77
N GLU A 89 -6.64 17.43 14.00
CA GLU A 89 -6.94 17.56 12.56
C GLU A 89 -6.60 16.27 11.80
N VAL A 90 -5.46 15.65 12.11
CA VAL A 90 -5.06 14.36 11.52
C VAL A 90 -6.09 13.27 11.85
N LEU A 91 -6.52 13.14 13.11
CA LEU A 91 -7.54 12.16 13.50
C LEU A 91 -8.87 12.39 12.76
N ASN A 92 -9.28 13.65 12.59
CA ASN A 92 -10.48 13.99 11.83
C ASN A 92 -10.36 13.55 10.37
N LYS A 93 -9.20 13.77 9.72
CA LYS A 93 -8.95 13.29 8.35
C LYS A 93 -8.99 11.75 8.27
N ILE A 94 -8.40 11.06 9.24
CA ILE A 94 -8.44 9.59 9.28
C ILE A 94 -9.89 9.09 9.42
N ASN A 95 -10.69 9.70 10.29
CA ASN A 95 -12.10 9.37 10.46
C ASN A 95 -12.91 9.61 9.18
N SER A 96 -12.74 10.76 8.53
CA SER A 96 -13.38 11.05 7.25
C SER A 96 -13.02 10.00 6.21
N ARG A 97 -11.73 9.61 6.12
CA ARG A 97 -11.30 8.58 5.17
C ARG A 97 -11.87 7.19 5.50
N LEU A 98 -12.04 6.85 6.78
CA LEU A 98 -12.72 5.60 7.18
C LEU A 98 -14.18 5.57 6.73
N ILE A 99 -14.89 6.70 6.82
CA ILE A 99 -16.28 6.85 6.35
C ILE A 99 -16.34 6.74 4.82
N GLU A 100 -15.44 7.40 4.10
CA GLU A 100 -15.33 7.27 2.64
C GLU A 100 -15.09 5.82 2.22
N LEU A 101 -14.15 5.14 2.87
CA LEU A 101 -13.82 3.75 2.58
C LEU A 101 -15.01 2.81 2.83
N GLN A 102 -15.87 3.11 3.82
CA GLN A 102 -17.11 2.37 4.05
C GLN A 102 -18.10 2.55 2.88
N LYS A 103 -18.24 3.77 2.36
CA LYS A 103 -19.09 4.07 1.20
C LYS A 103 -18.53 3.42 -0.07
N GLU A 104 -17.22 3.45 -0.28
CA GLU A 104 -16.55 2.76 -1.39
C GLU A 104 -16.83 1.24 -1.33
N GLU A 105 -16.72 0.62 -0.15
CA GLU A 105 -17.05 -0.80 0.03
C GLU A 105 -18.50 -1.11 -0.36
N GLU A 106 -19.45 -0.30 0.11
CA GLU A 106 -20.86 -0.44 -0.24
C GLU A 106 -21.09 -0.31 -1.75
N ASN A 107 -20.49 0.69 -2.38
CA ASN A 107 -20.56 0.91 -3.82
C ASN A 107 -20.04 -0.30 -4.59
N TYR A 108 -18.91 -0.89 -4.19
CA TYR A 108 -18.39 -2.10 -4.82
C TYR A 108 -19.29 -3.31 -4.60
N ARG A 109 -19.84 -3.48 -3.40
CA ARG A 109 -20.80 -4.57 -3.12
C ARG A 109 -22.03 -4.48 -4.02
N VAL A 110 -22.57 -3.28 -4.22
CA VAL A 110 -23.70 -3.05 -5.14
C VAL A 110 -23.28 -3.24 -6.61
N LYS A 111 -22.14 -2.70 -7.02
CA LYS A 111 -21.63 -2.80 -8.40
C LYS A 111 -21.41 -4.26 -8.83
N TYR A 112 -20.90 -5.10 -7.92
CA TYR A 112 -20.57 -6.48 -8.22
C TYR A 112 -21.67 -7.48 -7.88
N SER A 113 -22.67 -7.14 -7.05
CA SER A 113 -23.81 -8.02 -6.78
C SER A 113 -24.65 -8.31 -8.02
N SER A 114 -24.73 -7.36 -8.96
CA SER A 114 -25.41 -7.53 -10.26
C SER A 114 -24.60 -8.31 -11.31
N LYS A 115 -23.35 -8.66 -10.98
CA LYS A 115 -22.39 -9.32 -11.89
C LYS A 115 -21.94 -10.69 -11.39
N LEU A 116 -22.53 -11.17 -10.30
CA LEU A 116 -22.43 -12.52 -9.75
C LEU A 116 -23.47 -13.42 -10.42
#